data_AF-A0A8T4DYP3-F1
#
_entry.id   AF-A0A8T4DYP3-F1
#
_cell.length_a   1.000
_cell.length_b   1.000
_cell.length_c   1.000
_cell.angle_alpha   90.00
_cell.angle_beta   90.00
_cell.angle_gamma   90.00
#
_symmetry.space_group_name_H-M   'P 1'
#
loop_
_entity.id
_entity.type
_entity.pdbx_description
1 polymer ?
#
loop_
_entity_poly.entity_id
_entity_poly.type
_entity_poly.pdbx_seq_one_letter_code
_entity_poly.pdbx_strand_id
1 'polypeptide(L)' 'MDREYTRYEKARIVSTRALQIAQGAPVLVDLPKGMTDPQKIAEMEWEKGVIPIDIKENKEKKC' A
#
# COMPACT_ATOMS: atom_id res chain seq x y z
N MET A 1 -9.70 1.51 -13.19
CA MET A 1 -9.31 1.71 -11.79
C MET A 1 -8.97 3.18 -11.70
N ASP A 2 -9.97 4.05 -11.64
CA ASP A 2 -9.78 5.49 -11.85
C ASP A 2 -10.45 6.27 -10.73
N ARG A 3 -10.15 5.87 -9.49
CA ARG A 3 -10.15 6.82 -8.37
C ARG A 3 -8.76 7.43 -8.35
N GLU A 4 -8.68 8.71 -8.64
CA GLU A 4 -7.47 9.48 -8.39
C GLU A 4 -7.24 9.50 -6.87
N TYR A 5 -6.30 8.69 -6.38
CA TYR A 5 -5.85 8.79 -5.01
C TYR A 5 -5.18 10.13 -4.81
N THR A 6 -5.61 10.88 -3.79
CA THR A 6 -4.87 12.06 -3.37
C THR A 6 -3.46 11.66 -2.92
N ARG A 7 -2.52 12.61 -2.94
CA ARG A 7 -1.14 12.41 -2.43
C ARG A 7 -1.12 11.83 -1.00
N TYR A 8 -2.12 12.17 -0.18
CA TYR A 8 -2.25 11.73 1.21
C TYR A 8 -2.72 10.28 1.31
N GLU A 9 -3.72 9.93 0.51
CA GLU A 9 -4.27 8.58 0.40
C GLU A 9 -3.22 7.60 -0.10
N LYS A 10 -2.50 7.97 -1.18
CA LYS A 10 -1.37 7.17 -1.68
C LYS A 10 -0.30 6.96 -0.60
N ALA A 11 0.14 8.04 0.06
CA ALA A 11 1.12 7.94 1.12
C ALA A 11 0.66 7.05 2.28
N ARG A 12 -0.63 7.12 2.64
CA ARG A 12 -1.21 6.30 3.71
C ARG A 12 -1.22 4.82 3.36
N ILE A 13 -1.63 4.45 2.14
CA ILE A 13 -1.65 3.05 1.69
C ILE A 13 -0.23 2.47 1.72
N VAL A 14 0.75 3.19 1.15
CA VAL A 14 2.16 2.77 1.14
C VAL A 14 2.70 2.63 2.56
N SER A 15 2.38 3.58 3.46
CA SER A 15 2.83 3.55 4.85
C SER A 15 2.27 2.36 5.63
N THR A 16 0.96 2.10 5.51
CA THR A 16 0.32 0.96 6.16
C THR A 16 0.85 -0.35 5.61
N ARG A 17 1.09 -0.44 4.29
CA ARG A 17 1.65 -1.65 3.68
C ARG A 17 3.09 -1.91 4.11
N ALA A 18 3.93 -0.88 4.18
CA ALA A 18 5.29 -1.00 4.69
C ALA A 18 5.31 -1.52 6.14
N LEU A 19 4.38 -1.07 7.00
CA LEU A 19 4.26 -1.57 8.36
C LEU A 19 3.89 -3.07 8.39
N GLN A 20 2.97 -3.53 7.55
CA GLN A 20 2.62 -4.94 7.47
C GLN A 20 3.83 -5.80 7.11
N ILE A 21 4.63 -5.36 6.14
CA ILE A 21 5.85 -6.07 5.72
C ILE A 21 6.87 -6.10 6.86
N ALA A 22 7.05 -4.98 7.57
CA ALA A 22 7.92 -4.91 8.75
C ALA A 22 7.47 -5.86 9.89
N GLN A 23 6.18 -6.18 9.97
CA GLN A 23 5.61 -7.15 10.91
C GLN A 23 5.71 -8.60 10.42
N GLY A 24 6.36 -8.86 9.27
CA GLY A 24 6.53 -10.20 8.72
C GLY A 24 5.35 -10.70 7.88
N ALA A 25 4.49 -9.80 7.38
CA ALA A 25 3.45 -10.18 6.43
C ALA A 25 4.06 -10.70 5.12
N PRO A 26 3.40 -11.67 4.45
CA PRO A 26 3.86 -12.18 3.16
C PRO A 26 3.80 -11.10 2.08
N VAL A 27 4.89 -10.99 1.32
CA VAL A 27 5.01 -10.12 0.16
C VAL A 27 4.57 -10.89 -1.08
N LEU A 28 3.76 -10.28 -1.94
CA LEU A 28 3.21 -10.92 -3.14
C LEU A 28 4.09 -10.72 -4.39
N VAL A 29 5.24 -10.08 -4.23
CA VAL A 29 6.16 -9.68 -5.29
C VAL A 29 7.50 -10.36 -5.10
N ASP A 30 8.08 -10.83 -6.21
CA ASP A 30 9.44 -11.33 -6.25
C ASP A 30 10.43 -10.23 -5.83
N LEU A 31 11.00 -10.38 -4.64
CA LEU A 31 12.03 -9.49 -4.13
C LEU A 31 13.38 -9.83 -4.80
N PRO A 32 14.08 -8.84 -5.40
CA PRO A 32 15.46 -9.06 -5.79
C PRO A 32 16.30 -9.34 -4.54
N LYS A 33 17.17 -10.37 -4.62
CA LYS A 33 17.98 -10.86 -3.49
C LYS A 33 18.77 -9.71 -2.84
N GLY A 34 18.42 -9.36 -1.61
CA GLY A 34 19.12 -8.36 -0.79
C GLY A 34 18.33 -7.08 -0.48
N MET A 35 17.10 -6.92 -1.00
CA MET A 35 16.25 -5.78 -0.62
C MET A 35 15.37 -6.13 0.58
N THR A 36 15.73 -5.60 1.75
CA THR A 36 15.01 -5.79 3.03
C THR A 36 14.22 -4.55 3.46
N ASP A 37 14.28 -3.46 2.68
CA ASP A 37 13.62 -2.20 3.02
C ASP A 37 12.09 -2.30 2.80
N PRO A 38 11.26 -2.34 3.85
CA PRO A 38 9.82 -2.56 3.71
C PRO A 38 9.12 -1.46 2.90
N GLN A 39 9.65 -0.23 2.92
CA GLN A 39 9.10 0.88 2.14
C GLN A 39 9.27 0.67 0.63
N LYS A 40 10.48 0.28 0.19
CA LYS A 40 10.74 0.04 -1.24
C LYS A 40 9.91 -1.13 -1.77
N ILE A 41 9.67 -2.13 -0.92
CA ILE A 41 8.82 -3.26 -1.25
C ILE A 41 7.36 -2.80 -1.44
N ALA A 42 6.84 -1.99 -0.52
CA ALA A 42 5.51 -1.42 -0.63
C ALA A 42 5.35 -0.52 -1.88
N GLU A 43 6.38 0.24 -2.25
CA GLU A 43 6.41 1.04 -3.48
C GLU A 43 6.34 0.16 -4.73
N MET A 44 7.14 -0.92 -4.79
CA MET A 44 7.07 -1.88 -5.90
C MET A 44 5.71 -2.60 -6.00
N GLU A 45 5.10 -2.95 -4.87
CA GLU A 45 3.74 -3.52 -4.85
C GLU A 45 2.69 -2.52 -5.34
N TRP A 46 2.87 -1.23 -5.03
CA TRP A 46 2.01 -0.15 -5.53
C TRP A 46 2.10 -0.02 -7.04
N GLU A 47 3.31 -0.02 -7.60
CA GLU A 47 3.52 0.07 -9.05
C GLU A 47 2.91 -1.13 -9.79
N LYS A 48 2.90 -2.31 -9.17
CA LYS A 48 2.25 -3.52 -9.72
C LYS A 48 0.75 -3.57 -9.45
N GLY A 49 0.19 -2.68 -8.62
CA GLY A 49 -1.23 -2.64 -8.29
C GLY A 49 -1.73 -3.84 -7.48
N VAL A 50 -0.85 -4.52 -6.74
CA VAL A 50 -1.17 -5.76 -6.01
C VAL A 50 -1.45 -5.55 -4.52
N ILE A 51 -1.48 -4.29 -4.06
CA ILE A 51 -1.67 -3.98 -2.64
C ILE A 51 -3.09 -4.35 -2.21
N PRO A 52 -3.27 -5.24 -1.21
CA PRO A 52 -4.58 -5.68 -0.74
C PRO A 52 -5.18 -4.70 0.28
N ILE A 53 -5.13 -3.39 0.00
CA ILE A 53 -5.63 -2.34 0.90
C ILE A 53 -6.43 -1.32 0.09
N ASP A 54 -7.68 -1.12 0.50
CA ASP A 54 -8.58 -0.12 -0.07
C ASP A 54 -8.85 1.01 0.92
N ILE A 55 -9.11 2.20 0.38
CA ILE A 55 -9.55 3.36 1.17
C ILE A 55 -11.07 3.42 1.16
N LYS A 56 -11.64 3.38 2.36
CA LYS A 56 -13.06 3.64 2.57
C LYS A 56 -13.27 5.14 2.77
N GLU A 57 -13.87 5.79 1.78
CA GLU A 57 -14.37 7.15 1.97
C GLU A 57 -15.53 7.13 2.96
N ASN A 58 -15.36 7.75 4.13
CA ASN A 58 -16.46 7.96 5.05
C ASN A 58 -17.25 9.20 4.58
N LYS A 59 -18.09 9.03 3.55
CA LYS A 59 -19.16 10.01 3.34
C LYS A 59 -20.18 9.76 4.44
N GLU A 60 -20.04 10.45 5.55
CA GLU A 60 -21.11 10.52 6.54
C GLU A 60 -22.34 11.03 5.79
N LYS A 61 -23.32 10.15 5.57
CA LYS A 61 -24.64 10.55 5.14
C LYS A 61 -25.20 11.37 6.31
N LYS A 62 -25.06 12.69 6.25
CA LYS A 62 -25.81 13.59 7.12
C LYS A 62 -27.29 13.35 6.80
N CYS A 63 -27.96 12.63 7.67
CA CYS A 63 -29.42 12.66 7.80
C CYS A 63 -29.80 13.89 8.62
#